data_AF-A0A1I0IF43-F1
#
_entry.id   AF-A0A1I0IF43-F1
#
_cell.length_a   1.000
_cell.length_b   1.000
_cell.length_c   1.000
_cell.angle_alpha   90.00
_cell.angle_beta   90.00
_cell.angle_gamma   90.00
#
_symmetry.space_group_name_H-M   'P 1'
#
loop_
_entity.id
_entity.type
_entity.pdbx_description
1 polymer ?
#
loop_
_entity_poly.entity_id
_entity_poly.type
_entity_poly.pdbx_seq_one_letter_code
_entity_poly.pdbx_strand_id
1 'polypeptide(L)'
;MTSAGPTSQPPAQAPSPAIERANRMSAGNMLRSLAPLVLICLALVGWMAVKQSAVDTVREVDPTSTVQLAAARAGYPVVAPTGLPEGYRPTSARTDAGTAEAGDPVTLEVGYLTPSSEYAGFVVSDDARTEAVTGVLGGAQEQGTVDLGGQAWTRGTTERGETVLSRAADGVTVLVTGSATDEELETVAAAVRPYSG
;
A
#
# COMPACT_ATOMS: atom_id res chain seq x y z
N MET A 1 61.06 21.82 -57.73
CA MET A 1 61.40 22.01 -56.30
C MET A 1 60.28 22.82 -55.66
N THR A 2 59.86 22.34 -54.50
CA THR A 2 58.88 22.86 -53.52
C THR A 2 58.93 24.36 -53.23
N SER A 3 57.77 24.96 -52.90
CA SER A 3 57.54 25.62 -51.58
C SER A 3 56.05 25.83 -51.31
N ALA A 4 55.67 25.79 -50.04
CA ALA A 4 54.32 25.98 -49.50
C ALA A 4 54.10 27.43 -49.02
N GLY A 5 52.84 27.90 -49.00
CA GLY A 5 52.37 29.17 -48.43
C GLY A 5 50.83 29.21 -48.33
N PRO A 6 50.23 30.07 -47.49
CA PRO A 6 49.36 29.65 -46.38
C PRO A 6 47.84 29.57 -46.65
N THR A 7 47.17 28.91 -45.70
CA THR A 7 45.72 28.70 -45.52
C THR A 7 44.89 29.98 -45.57
N SER A 8 43.83 29.99 -46.37
CA SER A 8 42.76 30.98 -46.31
C SER A 8 41.53 30.37 -45.63
N GLN A 9 41.36 30.69 -44.35
CA GLN A 9 40.16 30.39 -43.57
C GLN A 9 39.13 31.50 -43.84
N PRO A 10 37.88 31.20 -44.24
CA PRO A 10 36.85 32.21 -44.38
C PRO A 10 36.56 32.85 -43.01
N PRO A 11 36.29 34.17 -42.94
CA PRO A 11 36.01 34.83 -41.67
C PRO A 11 34.74 34.22 -41.04
N ALA A 12 34.84 33.83 -39.77
CA ALA A 12 33.68 33.49 -38.96
C ALA A 12 32.75 34.70 -38.90
N GLN A 13 31.57 34.61 -39.50
CA GLN A 13 30.56 35.65 -39.42
C GLN A 13 30.08 35.74 -37.96
N ALA A 14 30.33 36.88 -37.31
CA ALA A 14 29.70 37.18 -36.04
C ALA A 14 28.17 37.22 -36.23
N PRO A 15 27.37 36.62 -35.32
CA PRO A 15 25.92 36.68 -35.42
C PRO A 15 25.47 38.15 -35.42
N SER A 16 24.64 38.53 -36.39
CA SER A 16 24.20 39.93 -36.56
C SER A 16 23.36 40.38 -35.35
N PRO A 17 23.55 41.60 -34.82
CA PRO A 17 22.81 42.10 -33.65
C PRO A 17 21.30 42.23 -33.88
N ALA A 18 20.86 42.25 -35.14
CA ALA A 18 19.45 42.18 -35.53
C ALA A 18 18.83 40.80 -35.23
N ILE A 19 19.58 39.72 -35.42
CA ILE A 19 19.15 38.34 -35.12
C ILE A 19 19.04 38.18 -33.60
N GLU A 20 19.96 38.75 -32.83
CA GLU A 20 19.96 38.67 -31.37
C GLU A 20 18.79 39.45 -30.73
N ARG A 21 18.42 40.62 -31.28
CA ARG A 21 17.21 41.36 -30.88
C ARG A 21 15.93 40.66 -31.30
N ALA A 22 15.87 40.10 -32.52
CA ALA A 22 14.74 39.31 -32.98
C ALA A 22 14.53 38.06 -32.11
N ASN A 23 15.62 37.41 -31.68
CA ASN A 23 15.56 36.25 -30.81
C ASN A 23 15.16 36.61 -29.37
N ARG A 24 15.61 37.76 -28.83
CA ARG A 24 15.12 38.28 -27.54
C ARG A 24 13.66 38.70 -27.58
N MET A 25 13.20 39.31 -28.67
CA MET A 25 11.77 39.63 -28.88
C MET A 25 10.94 38.36 -29.04
N SER A 26 11.47 37.34 -29.73
CA SER A 26 10.82 36.03 -29.90
C SER A 26 10.73 35.26 -28.59
N ALA A 27 11.83 35.13 -27.84
CA ALA A 27 11.85 34.44 -26.55
C ALA A 27 11.00 35.16 -25.49
N GLY A 28 11.03 36.50 -25.44
CA GLY A 28 10.20 37.29 -24.52
C GLY A 28 8.71 37.26 -24.83
N ASN A 29 8.33 37.18 -26.10
CA ASN A 29 6.92 37.02 -26.51
C ASN A 29 6.45 35.56 -26.41
N MET A 30 7.30 34.58 -26.71
CA MET A 30 7.02 33.16 -26.51
C MET A 30 6.85 32.84 -25.02
N LEU A 31 7.68 33.41 -24.15
CA LEU A 31 7.53 33.21 -22.71
C LEU A 31 6.24 33.86 -22.19
N ARG A 32 5.86 35.04 -22.73
CA ARG A 32 4.58 35.69 -22.41
C ARG A 32 3.37 34.92 -22.91
N SER A 33 3.44 34.25 -24.06
CA SER A 33 2.33 33.44 -24.59
C SER A 33 2.25 32.05 -23.96
N LEU A 34 3.38 31.48 -23.51
CA LEU A 34 3.44 30.20 -22.82
C LEU A 34 3.05 30.32 -21.35
N ALA A 35 3.39 31.44 -20.69
CA ALA A 35 3.08 31.67 -19.28
C ALA A 35 1.60 31.41 -18.91
N PRO A 36 0.58 31.96 -19.60
CA PRO A 36 -0.81 31.69 -19.27
C PRO A 36 -1.20 30.22 -19.47
N LEU A 37 -0.67 29.55 -20.49
CA LEU A 37 -0.92 28.12 -20.71
C LEU A 37 -0.33 27.28 -19.58
N VAL A 38 0.91 27.56 -19.17
CA VAL A 38 1.56 26.86 -18.03
C VAL A 38 0.79 27.13 -16.74
N LEU A 39 0.33 28.36 -16.51
CA LEU A 39 -0.47 28.71 -15.33
C LEU A 39 -1.82 27.97 -15.31
N ILE A 40 -2.48 27.85 -16.47
CA ILE A 40 -3.72 27.05 -16.62
C ILE A 40 -3.43 25.58 -16.37
N CYS A 41 -2.35 25.02 -16.92
CA CYS A 41 -1.96 23.63 -16.65
C CYS A 41 -1.67 23.39 -15.17
N LEU A 42 -0.93 24.29 -14.50
CA LEU A 42 -0.67 24.19 -13.07
C LEU A 42 -1.94 24.34 -12.24
N ALA A 43 -2.86 25.23 -12.63
CA ALA A 43 -4.15 25.38 -11.97
C ALA A 43 -5.02 24.13 -12.15
N LEU A 44 -5.03 23.51 -13.33
CA LEU A 44 -5.73 22.26 -13.59
C LEU A 44 -5.12 21.10 -12.81
N VAL A 45 -3.79 20.97 -12.79
CA VAL A 45 -3.09 19.95 -11.99
C VAL A 45 -3.33 20.16 -10.51
N GLY A 46 -3.23 21.40 -10.01
CA GLY A 46 -3.51 21.74 -8.62
C GLY A 46 -4.97 21.48 -8.25
N TRP A 47 -5.91 21.86 -9.11
CA TRP A 47 -7.34 21.58 -8.92
C TRP A 47 -7.64 20.08 -8.94
N MET A 48 -7.04 19.33 -9.86
CA MET A 48 -7.18 17.88 -9.93
C MET A 48 -6.60 17.22 -8.69
N ALA A 49 -5.42 17.64 -8.23
CA ALA A 49 -4.79 17.15 -7.00
C ALA A 49 -5.66 17.43 -5.76
N VAL A 50 -6.16 18.67 -5.61
CA VAL A 50 -7.06 19.04 -4.50
C VAL A 50 -8.37 18.26 -4.57
N LYS A 51 -8.95 18.06 -5.76
CA LYS A 51 -10.18 17.29 -5.89
C LYS A 51 -9.95 15.79 -5.65
N GLN A 52 -8.81 15.24 -6.04
CA GLN A 52 -8.42 13.86 -5.76
C GLN A 52 -8.29 13.62 -4.25
N SER A 53 -7.71 14.57 -3.52
CA SER A 53 -7.64 14.54 -2.05
C SER A 53 -9.02 14.62 -1.36
N ALA A 54 -10.03 15.16 -2.04
CA ALA A 54 -11.38 15.29 -1.51
C ALA A 54 -12.30 14.08 -1.79
N VAL A 55 -11.87 13.14 -2.63
CA VAL A 55 -12.62 11.89 -2.87
C VAL A 55 -11.86 10.74 -2.20
N ASP A 56 -12.03 10.63 -0.87
CA ASP A 56 -11.62 9.45 -0.10
C ASP A 56 -12.47 8.26 -0.59
N THR A 57 -12.02 7.62 -1.68
CA THR A 57 -12.74 6.59 -2.44
C THR A 57 -12.58 5.21 -1.77
N VAL A 58 -12.21 5.18 -0.50
CA VAL A 58 -12.03 3.94 0.22
C VAL A 58 -13.40 3.47 0.67
N ARG A 59 -13.92 2.46 0.00
CA ARG A 59 -15.19 1.84 0.37
C ARG A 59 -15.00 1.05 1.65
N GLU A 60 -15.43 1.64 2.76
CA GLU A 60 -15.52 0.92 4.02
C GLU A 60 -16.56 -0.20 3.93
N VAL A 61 -16.24 -1.33 4.54
CA VAL A 61 -17.13 -2.48 4.69
C VAL A 61 -17.33 -2.77 6.17
N ASP A 62 -18.50 -3.27 6.54
CA ASP A 62 -18.73 -3.76 7.90
C ASP A 62 -18.33 -5.24 8.00
N PRO A 63 -17.26 -5.59 8.75
CA PRO A 63 -16.81 -6.97 8.91
C PRO A 63 -17.73 -7.80 9.82
N THR A 64 -18.65 -7.18 10.57
CA THR A 64 -19.41 -7.83 11.65
C THR A 64 -20.15 -9.07 11.19
N SER A 65 -20.87 -8.99 10.07
CA SER A 65 -21.64 -10.14 9.53
C SER A 65 -20.74 -11.29 9.07
N THR A 66 -19.59 -10.97 8.46
CA THR A 66 -18.57 -11.95 8.05
C THR A 66 -17.95 -12.64 9.27
N VAL A 67 -17.56 -11.86 10.29
CA VAL A 67 -16.98 -12.40 11.53
C VAL A 67 -17.99 -13.27 12.26
N GLN A 68 -19.26 -12.84 12.34
CA GLN A 68 -20.34 -13.62 12.94
C GLN A 68 -20.56 -14.94 12.21
N LEU A 69 -20.57 -14.92 10.88
CA LEU A 69 -20.70 -16.14 10.07
C LEU A 69 -19.53 -17.10 10.30
N ALA A 70 -18.29 -16.59 10.32
CA ALA A 70 -17.11 -17.39 10.63
C ALA A 70 -17.21 -17.99 12.04
N ALA A 71 -17.56 -17.18 13.05
CA ALA A 71 -17.71 -17.64 14.43
C ALA A 71 -18.82 -18.69 14.61
N ALA A 72 -19.88 -18.65 13.80
CA ALA A 72 -20.97 -19.62 13.84
C ALA A 72 -20.61 -20.98 13.22
N ARG A 73 -19.57 -21.05 12.38
CA ARG A 73 -19.19 -22.27 11.63
C ARG A 73 -17.84 -22.84 12.02
N ALA A 74 -16.92 -22.01 12.49
CA ALA A 74 -15.59 -22.41 12.88
C ALA A 74 -15.62 -23.43 14.03
N GLY A 75 -14.75 -24.43 13.96
CA GLY A 75 -14.50 -25.38 15.05
C GLY A 75 -13.65 -24.81 16.19
N TYR A 76 -13.33 -23.51 16.16
CA TYR A 76 -12.40 -22.84 17.06
C TYR A 76 -12.93 -21.48 17.53
N PRO A 77 -12.44 -20.93 18.66
CA PRO A 77 -12.83 -19.60 19.10
C PRO A 77 -12.27 -18.53 18.14
N VAL A 78 -13.13 -18.00 17.27
CA VAL A 78 -12.75 -16.96 16.30
C VAL A 78 -12.28 -15.71 17.03
N VAL A 79 -11.17 -15.16 16.54
CA VAL A 79 -10.60 -13.88 16.99
C VAL A 79 -10.66 -12.89 15.84
N ALA A 80 -10.76 -11.60 16.16
CA ALA A 80 -10.70 -10.52 15.19
C ALA A 80 -10.07 -9.26 15.82
N PRO A 81 -9.43 -8.37 15.04
CA PRO A 81 -9.04 -7.05 15.52
C PRO A 81 -10.26 -6.25 15.97
N THR A 82 -10.21 -5.68 17.18
CA THR A 82 -11.29 -4.84 17.74
C THR A 82 -10.70 -3.64 18.48
N GLY A 83 -11.41 -2.52 18.51
CA GLY A 83 -10.95 -1.31 19.21
C GLY A 83 -9.70 -0.69 18.59
N LEU A 84 -9.54 -0.78 17.26
CA LEU A 84 -8.45 -0.10 16.56
C LEU A 84 -8.55 1.43 16.72
N PRO A 85 -7.43 2.15 16.75
CA PRO A 85 -7.42 3.61 16.75
C PRO A 85 -8.14 4.21 15.53
N GLU A 86 -8.44 5.50 15.61
CA GLU A 86 -9.00 6.24 14.48
C GLU A 86 -8.08 6.15 13.24
N GLY A 87 -8.68 6.03 12.06
CA GLY A 87 -7.97 5.97 10.78
C GLY A 87 -7.77 4.57 10.23
N TYR A 88 -7.94 3.51 11.04
CA TYR A 88 -8.00 2.13 10.54
C TYR A 88 -9.39 1.84 9.96
N ARG A 89 -9.46 1.72 8.64
CA ARG A 89 -10.72 1.54 7.91
C ARG A 89 -10.81 0.11 7.37
N PRO A 90 -11.79 -0.71 7.78
CA PRO A 90 -11.99 -2.02 7.16
C PRO A 90 -12.42 -1.85 5.70
N THR A 91 -11.65 -2.43 4.77
CA THR A 91 -11.87 -2.32 3.31
C THR A 91 -12.31 -3.64 2.68
N SER A 92 -12.04 -4.76 3.36
CA SER A 92 -12.48 -6.08 2.93
C SER A 92 -12.75 -6.97 4.14
N ALA A 93 -13.72 -7.87 4.02
CA ALA A 93 -14.00 -8.91 4.99
C ALA A 93 -14.49 -10.14 4.22
N ARG A 94 -13.81 -11.27 4.36
CA ARG A 94 -14.12 -12.51 3.64
C ARG A 94 -14.06 -13.71 4.58
N THR A 95 -14.88 -14.70 4.30
CA THR A 95 -14.81 -16.01 4.95
C THR A 95 -15.30 -17.09 4.00
N ASP A 96 -14.70 -18.28 4.10
CA ASP A 96 -15.13 -19.51 3.42
C ASP A 96 -16.29 -20.21 4.14
N ALA A 97 -16.66 -19.77 5.34
CA ALA A 97 -17.75 -20.32 6.16
C ALA A 97 -19.11 -20.36 5.45
N GLY A 98 -19.33 -19.52 4.43
CA GLY A 98 -20.55 -19.52 3.63
C GLY A 98 -20.71 -20.76 2.74
N THR A 99 -19.60 -21.44 2.43
CA THR A 99 -19.55 -22.66 1.61
C THR A 99 -19.07 -23.89 2.38
N ALA A 100 -18.60 -23.70 3.62
CA ALA A 100 -18.12 -24.77 4.49
C ALA A 100 -19.26 -25.66 5.01
N GLU A 101 -19.07 -26.98 4.95
CA GLU A 101 -19.91 -27.95 5.63
C GLU A 101 -19.57 -28.04 7.12
N ALA A 102 -20.37 -28.79 7.88
CA ALA A 102 -20.13 -28.96 9.30
C ALA A 102 -18.83 -29.75 9.55
N GLY A 103 -17.86 -29.10 10.20
CA GLY A 103 -16.55 -29.69 10.48
C GLY A 103 -15.48 -29.39 9.44
N ASP A 104 -15.81 -28.66 8.38
CA ASP A 104 -14.82 -28.11 7.47
C ASP A 104 -14.03 -26.98 8.16
N PRO A 105 -12.74 -26.79 7.80
CA PRO A 105 -11.98 -25.64 8.26
C PRO A 105 -12.63 -24.32 7.86
N VAL A 106 -12.43 -23.30 8.69
CA VAL A 106 -12.95 -21.96 8.46
C VAL A 106 -11.82 -20.95 8.50
N THR A 107 -11.73 -20.17 7.44
CA THR A 107 -10.84 -19.02 7.30
C THR A 107 -11.64 -17.73 7.37
N LEU A 108 -11.14 -16.77 8.15
CA LEU A 108 -11.61 -15.40 8.20
C LEU A 108 -10.47 -14.47 7.81
N GLU A 109 -10.75 -13.58 6.88
CA GLU A 109 -9.83 -12.53 6.44
C GLU A 109 -10.48 -11.16 6.60
N VAL A 110 -9.75 -10.19 7.14
CA VAL A 110 -10.18 -8.79 7.22
C VAL A 110 -9.04 -7.89 6.79
N GLY A 111 -9.27 -7.06 5.77
CA GLY A 111 -8.32 -6.08 5.28
C GLY A 111 -8.64 -4.68 5.80
N TYR A 112 -7.61 -3.97 6.25
CA TYR A 112 -7.69 -2.61 6.74
C TYR A 112 -6.83 -1.69 5.89
N LEU A 113 -7.31 -0.47 5.67
CA LEU A 113 -6.48 0.65 5.27
C LEU A 113 -6.06 1.41 6.53
N THR A 114 -4.77 1.59 6.71
CA THR A 114 -4.19 2.23 7.91
C THR A 114 -4.26 3.76 7.81
N PRO A 115 -3.98 4.49 8.92
CA PRO A 115 -3.88 5.95 8.89
C PRO A 115 -2.87 6.47 7.87
N SER A 116 -1.79 5.72 7.61
CA SER A 116 -0.81 6.04 6.57
C SER A 116 -1.26 5.70 5.15
N SER A 117 -2.51 5.27 4.96
CA SER A 117 -3.09 4.82 3.67
C SER A 117 -2.40 3.59 3.08
N GLU A 118 -1.90 2.71 3.94
CA GLU A 118 -1.29 1.44 3.56
C GLU A 118 -2.17 0.26 3.97
N TYR A 119 -1.90 -0.92 3.42
CA TYR A 119 -2.72 -2.10 3.66
C TYR A 119 -2.22 -2.91 4.86
N ALA A 120 -3.14 -3.28 5.76
CA ALA A 120 -2.92 -4.25 6.82
C ALA A 120 -3.97 -5.35 6.73
N GLY A 121 -3.56 -6.58 6.42
CA GLY A 121 -4.42 -7.75 6.33
C GLY A 121 -4.33 -8.60 7.60
N PHE A 122 -5.47 -8.98 8.14
CA PHE A 122 -5.62 -9.95 9.21
C PHE A 122 -6.19 -11.25 8.65
N VAL A 123 -5.63 -12.39 9.06
CA VAL A 123 -6.13 -13.72 8.71
C VAL A 123 -6.16 -14.60 9.96
N VAL A 124 -7.22 -15.39 10.11
CA VAL A 124 -7.28 -16.51 11.05
C VAL A 124 -7.85 -17.74 10.34
N SER A 125 -7.25 -18.90 10.58
CA SER A 125 -7.70 -20.18 10.01
C SER A 125 -7.27 -21.35 10.90
N ASP A 126 -8.08 -22.39 10.96
CA ASP A 126 -7.72 -23.72 11.51
C ASP A 126 -7.15 -24.68 10.46
N ASP A 127 -6.96 -24.21 9.21
CA ASP A 127 -6.20 -24.92 8.19
C ASP A 127 -4.91 -24.17 7.85
N ALA A 128 -3.78 -24.63 8.41
CA ALA A 128 -2.46 -24.10 8.10
C ALA A 128 -2.02 -24.30 6.63
N ARG A 129 -2.75 -25.11 5.84
CA ARG A 129 -2.46 -25.36 4.42
C ARG A 129 -3.29 -24.48 3.49
N THR A 130 -4.23 -23.69 4.01
CA THR A 130 -5.02 -22.77 3.18
C THR A 130 -4.12 -21.77 2.46
N GLU A 131 -4.53 -21.32 1.28
CA GLU A 131 -3.79 -20.32 0.49
C GLU A 131 -3.58 -19.03 1.28
N ALA A 132 -4.55 -18.62 2.10
CA ALA A 132 -4.45 -17.41 2.92
C ALA A 132 -3.32 -17.47 3.96
N VAL A 133 -2.95 -18.68 4.41
CA VAL A 133 -1.84 -18.90 5.36
C VAL A 133 -0.54 -19.19 4.60
N THR A 134 -0.56 -20.17 3.70
CA THR A 134 0.63 -20.61 2.96
C THR A 134 1.14 -19.56 1.98
N GLY A 135 0.27 -18.74 1.39
CA GLY A 135 0.66 -17.63 0.52
C GLY A 135 1.44 -16.53 1.24
N VAL A 136 1.33 -16.45 2.57
CA VAL A 136 2.06 -15.50 3.40
C VAL A 136 3.26 -16.16 4.07
N LEU A 137 3.07 -17.33 4.68
CA LEU A 137 4.08 -18.01 5.51
C LEU A 137 4.96 -19.01 4.74
N GLY A 138 4.55 -19.46 3.55
CA GLY A 138 5.18 -20.56 2.81
C GLY A 138 6.66 -20.38 2.43
N GLY A 139 7.18 -19.17 2.52
CA GLY A 139 8.62 -18.87 2.43
C GLY A 139 9.03 -17.69 3.30
N ALA A 140 8.24 -17.38 4.34
CA ALA A 140 8.56 -16.30 5.25
C ALA A 140 9.78 -16.66 6.11
N GLN A 141 10.71 -15.71 6.27
CA GLN A 141 11.86 -15.84 7.16
C GLN A 141 11.50 -15.28 8.53
N GLU A 142 11.50 -16.13 9.54
CA GLU A 142 11.33 -15.72 10.93
C GLU A 142 12.54 -14.90 11.41
N GLN A 143 12.27 -13.82 12.16
CA GLN A 143 13.27 -12.88 12.65
C GLN A 143 13.29 -12.76 14.16
N GLY A 144 12.22 -13.18 14.84
CA GLY A 144 12.15 -13.19 16.30
C GLY A 144 10.72 -13.19 16.81
N THR A 145 10.58 -12.89 18.10
CA THR A 145 9.28 -12.85 18.79
C THR A 145 9.04 -11.47 19.39
N VAL A 146 7.81 -10.99 19.32
CA VAL A 146 7.34 -9.74 19.91
C VAL A 146 6.05 -9.99 20.71
N ASP A 147 5.88 -9.32 21.85
CA ASP A 147 4.65 -9.39 22.64
C ASP A 147 3.70 -8.26 22.24
N LEU A 148 2.52 -8.61 21.75
CA LEU A 148 1.50 -7.67 21.28
C LEU A 148 0.14 -8.08 21.83
N GLY A 149 -0.50 -7.16 22.55
CA GLY A 149 -1.80 -7.43 23.16
C GLY A 149 -1.76 -8.54 24.23
N GLY A 150 -0.61 -8.75 24.88
CA GLY A 150 -0.41 -9.80 25.88
C GLY A 150 -0.29 -11.20 25.29
N GLN A 151 0.12 -11.31 24.03
CA GLN A 151 0.28 -12.55 23.30
C GLN A 151 1.62 -12.52 22.56
N ALA A 152 2.31 -13.65 22.52
CA ALA A 152 3.56 -13.78 21.77
C ALA A 152 3.28 -13.97 20.27
N TRP A 153 3.90 -13.13 19.45
CA TRP A 153 3.84 -13.18 17.99
C TRP A 153 5.23 -13.42 17.43
N THR A 154 5.33 -14.35 16.48
CA THR A 154 6.52 -14.51 15.65
C THR A 154 6.51 -13.45 14.58
N ARG A 155 7.55 -12.62 14.57
CA ARG A 155 7.80 -11.65 13.53
C ARG A 155 8.69 -12.25 12.47
N GLY A 156 8.36 -12.00 11.21
CA GLY A 156 9.16 -12.41 10.07
C GLY A 156 8.98 -11.49 8.88
N THR A 157 9.63 -11.85 7.79
CA THR A 157 9.49 -11.20 6.49
C THR A 157 8.99 -12.22 5.48
N THR A 158 7.96 -11.88 4.71
CA THR A 158 7.42 -12.75 3.66
C THR A 158 8.38 -12.82 2.47
N GLU A 159 8.15 -13.76 1.53
CA GLU A 159 8.91 -13.81 0.27
C GLU A 159 8.86 -12.50 -0.53
N ARG A 160 7.81 -11.70 -0.32
CA ARG A 160 7.60 -10.40 -0.98
C ARG A 160 8.33 -9.25 -0.29
N GLY A 161 9.03 -9.50 0.82
CA GLY A 161 9.71 -8.47 1.60
C GLY A 161 8.78 -7.68 2.54
N GLU A 162 7.56 -8.15 2.75
CA GLU A 162 6.58 -7.53 3.66
C GLU A 162 6.75 -8.09 5.08
N THR A 163 6.48 -7.28 6.11
CA THR A 163 6.46 -7.77 7.49
C THR A 163 5.25 -8.66 7.72
N VAL A 164 5.46 -9.80 8.37
CA VAL A 164 4.41 -10.68 8.87
C VAL A 164 4.56 -10.90 10.37
N LEU A 165 3.46 -10.76 11.08
CA LEU A 165 3.29 -11.15 12.48
C LEU A 165 2.40 -12.38 12.48
N SER A 166 2.88 -13.50 13.00
CA SER A 166 2.11 -14.74 13.04
C SER A 166 2.14 -15.37 14.41
N ARG A 167 1.09 -16.11 14.75
CA ARG A 167 1.05 -16.99 15.91
C ARG A 167 0.20 -18.21 15.60
N ALA A 168 0.57 -19.33 16.17
CA ALA A 168 -0.19 -20.57 16.06
C ALA A 168 -0.44 -21.14 17.46
N ALA A 169 -1.70 -21.44 17.77
CA ALA A 169 -2.11 -22.05 19.02
C ALA A 169 -3.32 -22.96 18.77
N ASP A 170 -3.33 -24.15 19.37
CA ASP A 170 -4.46 -25.10 19.31
C ASP A 170 -4.93 -25.44 17.89
N GLY A 171 -4.00 -25.50 16.93
CA GLY A 171 -4.30 -25.78 15.52
C GLY A 171 -4.81 -24.58 14.72
N VAL A 172 -4.96 -23.41 15.35
CA VAL A 172 -5.36 -22.16 14.70
C VAL A 172 -4.14 -21.30 14.42
N THR A 173 -4.00 -20.86 13.18
CA THR A 173 -3.01 -19.87 12.76
C THR A 173 -3.67 -18.50 12.64
N VAL A 174 -3.06 -17.51 13.26
CA VAL A 174 -3.42 -16.10 13.14
C VAL A 174 -2.22 -15.36 12.55
N LEU A 175 -2.45 -14.53 11.54
CA LEU A 175 -1.41 -13.68 11.00
C LEU A 175 -1.91 -12.27 10.67
N VAL A 176 -0.96 -11.33 10.68
CA VAL A 176 -1.14 -9.95 10.24
C VAL A 176 0.02 -9.61 9.31
N THR A 177 -0.27 -9.14 8.11
CA THR A 177 0.73 -8.82 7.08
C THR A 177 0.22 -7.74 6.14
N GLY A 178 1.12 -7.01 5.48
CA GLY A 178 0.73 -6.07 4.43
C GLY A 178 1.82 -5.06 4.09
N SER A 179 1.44 -4.01 3.38
CA SER A 179 2.33 -2.91 2.99
C SER A 179 2.48 -1.83 4.07
N ALA A 180 1.64 -1.86 5.10
CA ALA A 180 1.69 -0.94 6.22
C ALA A 180 3.00 -1.03 7.01
N THR A 181 3.29 0.02 7.77
CA THR A 181 4.50 0.03 8.61
C THR A 181 4.40 -1.03 9.70
N ASP A 182 5.55 -1.40 10.24
CA ASP A 182 5.61 -2.39 11.31
C ASP A 182 4.74 -1.99 12.50
N GLU A 183 4.79 -0.72 12.90
CA GLU A 183 4.00 -0.20 14.02
C GLU A 183 2.49 -0.28 13.75
N GLU A 184 2.07 -0.09 12.51
CA GLU A 184 0.67 -0.18 12.12
C GLU A 184 0.19 -1.65 12.09
N LEU A 185 1.02 -2.57 11.58
CA LEU A 185 0.75 -4.01 11.64
C LEU A 185 0.72 -4.52 13.09
N GLU A 186 1.65 -4.05 13.93
CA GLU A 186 1.70 -4.35 15.36
C GLU A 186 0.47 -3.83 16.08
N THR A 187 -0.05 -2.66 15.70
CA THR A 187 -1.32 -2.12 16.22
C THR A 187 -2.49 -3.04 15.89
N VAL A 188 -2.57 -3.56 14.66
CA VAL A 188 -3.62 -4.52 14.27
C VAL A 188 -3.49 -5.84 15.03
N ALA A 189 -2.28 -6.39 15.14
CA ALA A 189 -2.02 -7.62 15.89
C ALA A 189 -2.34 -7.46 17.39
N ALA A 190 -1.96 -6.32 17.99
CA ALA A 190 -2.24 -6.00 19.39
C ALA A 190 -3.73 -5.79 19.68
N ALA A 191 -4.56 -5.51 18.66
CA ALA A 191 -6.00 -5.36 18.76
C ALA A 191 -6.79 -6.68 18.61
N VAL A 192 -6.12 -7.79 18.28
CA VAL A 192 -6.78 -9.09 18.11
C VAL A 192 -7.35 -9.58 19.44
N ARG A 193 -8.66 -9.77 19.51
CA ARG A 193 -9.38 -10.26 20.68
C ARG A 193 -10.33 -11.40 20.31
N PRO A 194 -10.70 -12.28 21.26
CA PRO A 194 -11.80 -13.21 21.08
C PRO A 194 -13.08 -12.48 20.67
N TYR A 195 -13.75 -12.98 19.64
CA TYR A 195 -15.06 -12.49 19.27
C TYR A 195 -16.06 -12.82 20.39
N SER A 196 -16.67 -11.78 20.95
CA SER A 196 -17.80 -11.89 21.89
C SER A 196 -18.97 -11.20 21.20
N GLY A 197 -19.96 -11.99 20.79
CA GLY A 197 -21.14 -11.51 20.06
C GLY A 197 -22.05 -10.61 20.87
#